data_AF-A0A4Q3RVM9-F1
#
_entry.id   AF-A0A4Q3RVM9-F1
#
_cell.length_a   1.000
_cell.length_b   1.000
_cell.length_c   1.000
_cell.angle_alpha   90.00
_cell.angle_beta   90.00
_cell.angle_gamma   90.00
#
_symmetry.space_group_name_H-M   'P 1'
#
loop_
_entity.id
_entity.type
_entity.pdbx_description
1 polymer ?
#
loop_
_entity_poly.entity_id
_entity_poly.type
_entity_poly.pdbx_seq_one_letter_code
_entity_poly.pdbx_strand_id
1 'polypeptide(L)' 'MVTGPHPLNRPIWNALKLAQRQHAVARGPAVRFDPAFGMFAAIPDVSPESLAGP' A
#
# COMPACT_ATOMS: atom_id res chain seq x y z
N MET A 1 9.42 0.27 -24.49
CA MET A 1 8.85 1.07 -23.37
C MET A 1 7.91 0.17 -22.60
N VAL A 2 8.01 0.10 -21.27
CA VAL A 2 7.08 -0.71 -20.48
C VAL A 2 5.74 0.04 -20.41
N THR A 3 4.74 -0.44 -21.16
CA THR A 3 3.37 0.10 -21.14
C THR A 3 2.53 -0.77 -20.20
N GLY A 4 2.56 -0.44 -18.92
CA GLY A 4 1.76 -1.05 -17.87
C GLY A 4 2.04 -0.37 -16.52
N PRO A 5 1.16 -0.50 -15.52
CA PRO A 5 1.39 0.06 -14.20
C PRO A 5 2.71 -0.46 -13.64
N HIS A 6 3.69 0.43 -13.45
CA HIS A 6 5.00 0.04 -12.95
C HIS A 6 4.87 -0.34 -11.46
N PRO A 7 5.55 -1.41 -10.97
CA PRO A 7 5.46 -1.81 -9.57
C PRO A 7 5.83 -0.71 -8.58
N LEU A 8 6.71 0.22 -8.97
CA LEU A 8 7.08 1.38 -8.15
C LEU A 8 6.09 2.55 -8.22
N ASN A 9 4.98 2.44 -8.97
CA ASN A 9 3.89 3.41 -8.87
C ASN A 9 3.14 3.26 -7.53
N ARG A 10 3.21 2.08 -6.90
CA ARG A 10 2.61 1.80 -5.59
C ARG A 10 3.55 0.95 -4.72
N PRO A 11 4.75 1.45 -4.38
CA PRO A 11 5.82 0.63 -3.82
C PRO A 11 5.44 0.05 -2.46
N ILE A 12 4.79 0.85 -1.60
CA ILE A 12 4.35 0.39 -0.28
C ILE A 12 3.24 -0.66 -0.39
N TRP A 13 2.25 -0.44 -1.26
CA TRP A 13 1.18 -1.40 -1.50
C TRP A 13 1.73 -2.74 -2.02
N ASN A 14 2.60 -2.68 -3.03
CA ASN A 14 3.16 -3.87 -3.65
C ASN A 14 4.10 -4.62 -2.68
N ALA A 15 4.92 -3.92 -1.90
CA ALA A 15 5.75 -4.54 -0.87
C ALA A 15 4.90 -5.30 0.16
N LEU A 16 3.89 -4.65 0.75
CA LEU A 16 3.05 -5.21 1.81
C LEU A 16 2.07 -6.30 1.32
N LYS A 17 1.76 -6.34 0.02
CA LYS A 17 0.90 -7.38 -0.58
C LYS A 17 1.67 -8.55 -1.18
N LEU A 18 2.95 -8.37 -1.53
CA LEU A 18 3.78 -9.37 -2.21
C LEU A 18 4.99 -9.77 -1.34
N ALA A 19 6.18 -9.29 -1.69
CA ALA A 19 7.46 -9.80 -1.18
C ALA A 19 7.70 -9.54 0.32
N GLN A 20 7.02 -8.56 0.92
CA GLN A 20 7.15 -8.19 2.34
C GLN A 20 5.84 -8.38 3.11
N ARG A 21 4.95 -9.26 2.61
CA ARG A 21 3.68 -9.63 3.23
C ARG A 21 3.80 -9.99 4.71
N GLN A 22 4.90 -10.63 5.11
CA GLN A 22 5.14 -11.03 6.50
C GLN A 22 5.29 -9.86 7.48
N HIS A 23 5.56 -8.64 6.97
CA HIS A 23 5.66 -7.42 7.78
C HIS A 23 4.38 -6.58 7.72
N ALA A 24 3.30 -7.08 7.12
CA ALA A 24 2.06 -6.34 6.93
C ALA A 24 1.09 -6.55 8.09
N VAL A 25 0.62 -5.44 8.68
CA VAL A 25 -0.52 -5.40 9.61
C VAL A 25 -1.71 -4.82 8.86
N ALA A 26 -2.81 -5.58 8.77
CA ALA A 26 -4.02 -5.17 8.05
C ALA A 26 -5.14 -4.72 9.00
N ARG A 27 -5.88 -3.68 8.62
CA ARG A 27 -7.12 -3.26 9.29
C ARG A 27 -8.13 -2.84 8.23
N GLY A 28 -9.15 -3.68 8.01
CA GLY A 28 -10.07 -3.50 6.89
C GLY A 28 -9.30 -3.47 5.56
N PRO A 29 -9.58 -2.52 4.65
CA PRO A 29 -8.86 -2.41 3.39
C PRO A 29 -7.43 -1.85 3.54
N ALA A 30 -7.10 -1.20 4.67
CA ALA A 30 -5.80 -0.61 4.89
C ALA A 30 -4.74 -1.64 5.32
N VAL A 31 -3.52 -1.49 4.81
CA VAL A 31 -2.34 -2.25 5.23
C VAL A 31 -1.23 -1.29 5.65
N ARG A 32 -0.47 -1.66 6.67
CA ARG A 32 0.71 -0.89 7.12
C ARG A 32 1.86 -1.82 7.44
N PHE A 33 3.07 -1.30 7.45
CA PHE A 33 4.18 -2.02 8.07
C PHE A 33 3.90 -2.23 9.55
N ASP A 34 4.38 -3.36 10.07
CA ASP A 34 4.53 -3.58 11.50
C ASP A 34 5.32 -2.38 12.10
N PRO A 35 4.86 -1.80 13.23
CA PRO A 35 5.49 -0.61 13.81
C PRO A 35 6.99 -0.75 14.08
N ALA A 36 7.49 -1.98 14.28
CA ALA A 36 8.90 -2.24 14.49
C ALA A 36 9.76 -2.01 13.23
N PHE A 37 9.16 -2.00 12.03
CA PHE A 37 9.86 -1.84 10.75
C PHE A 37 9.71 -0.45 10.14
N GLY A 38 8.55 0.19 10.30
CA GLY A 38 8.35 1.54 9.76
C GLY A 38 6.92 2.06 9.85
N MET A 39 6.76 3.33 9.46
CA MET A 39 5.50 4.06 9.58
C MET A 39 4.61 4.01 8.32
N PHE A 40 5.10 3.43 7.21
CA PHE A 40 4.39 3.50 5.95
C PHE A 40 3.14 2.60 5.94
N ALA A 41 2.09 3.14 5.33
CA ALA A 41 0.80 2.48 5.13
C ALA A 41 0.32 2.68 3.69
N ALA A 42 -0.60 1.83 3.25
CA ALA A 42 -1.24 1.91 1.96
C ALA A 42 -2.70 1.42 2.04
N ILE A 43 -3.53 1.96 1.17
CA ILE A 43 -4.93 1.60 0.96
C ILE A 43 -5.13 1.17 -0.50
N PRO A 44 -6.13 0.33 -0.81
CA PRO A 44 -6.38 -0.17 -2.17
C PRO A 44 -6.84 0.93 -3.10
N ASP A 45 -7.73 1.80 -2.62
CA ASP A 45 -8.30 2.92 -3.35
C ASP A 45 -7.55 4.21 -3.00
N VAL A 46 -6.97 4.85 -4.00
CA VAL A 46 -6.25 6.13 -3.88
C VAL A 46 -6.85 7.16 -4.84
N SER A 47 -8.09 6.93 -5.28
CA SER A 47 -8.84 7.90 -6.07
C SER A 47 -9.04 9.20 -5.27
N PRO A 48 -9.08 10.37 -5.93
CA PRO A 48 -9.36 11.63 -5.26
C PRO A 48 -10.64 11.57 -4.41
N GLU A 49 -11.67 10.86 -4.89
CA GLU A 49 -12.94 10.68 -4.20
C GLU A 49 -12.77 9.90 -2.90
N SER A 50 -11.97 8.82 -2.90
CA SER A 50 -11.66 8.06 -1.68
C SER A 50 -10.84 8.85 -0.67
N LEU A 51 -10.05 9.83 -1.13
CA LEU A 51 -9.14 10.62 -0.29
C LEU A 51 -9.75 11.94 0.20
N ALA A 52 -10.89 12.37 -0.35
CA ALA A 52 -11.50 13.66 -0.07
C ALA A 52 -12.00 13.82 1.39
N GLY A 53 -12.16 12.71 2.12
CA GLY A 53 -12.75 12.72 3.47
C GLY A 53 -14.24 13.09 3.47
N PRO A 54 -14.95 12.87 4.59
CA PRO A 54 -16.30 13.41 4.79
C PRO A 54 -16.30 14.93 5.02
#